data_AF-A0A961EBN9-F1
#
_entry.id   AF-A0A961EBN9-F1
#
_cell.length_a   1.000
_cell.length_b   1.000
_cell.length_c   1.000
_cell.angle_alpha   90.00
_cell.angle_beta   90.00
_cell.angle_gamma   90.00
#
_symmetry.space_group_name_H-M   'P 1'
#
loop_
_entity.id
_entity.type
_entity.pdbx_description
1 polymer ?
#
loop_
_entity_poly.entity_id
_entity_poly.type
_entity_poly.pdbx_seq_one_letter_code
_entity_poly.pdbx_strand_id
1 'polypeptide(L)'
;MRIELNPYSLQHSITPEEIRMVVEAPSVRYRVDSPTRLDADLVRSIGRAENEPWIEVVAEEFEGGTVQHVFHAMLMRPAVASEAYLASGGAFNEHQNIPQRAFVGPQFTHETAPSEPARKENEHE
;
A
#
# COMPACT_ATOMS: atom_id res chain seq x y z
N MET A 1 3.78 7.45 -14.20
CA MET A 1 2.89 7.02 -13.09
C MET A 1 2.92 8.11 -12.03
N ARG A 2 1.77 8.60 -11.58
CA ARG A 2 1.60 9.60 -10.51
C ARG A 2 1.08 8.88 -9.27
N ILE A 3 1.75 9.07 -8.14
CA ILE A 3 1.37 8.44 -6.86
C ILE A 3 0.89 9.55 -5.93
N GLU A 4 -0.38 9.48 -5.56
CA GLU A 4 -1.02 10.41 -4.63
C GLU A 4 -1.18 9.72 -3.28
N LEU A 5 -0.64 10.34 -2.23
CA LEU A 5 -0.65 9.75 -0.89
C LEU A 5 -1.75 10.40 -0.06
N ASN A 6 -2.76 9.61 0.28
CA ASN A 6 -3.66 9.98 1.36
C ASN A 6 -2.86 9.96 2.67
N PRO A 7 -2.99 10.95 3.56
CA PRO A 7 -2.23 10.96 4.81
C PRO A 7 -2.39 9.71 5.69
N TYR A 8 -3.55 9.03 5.65
CA TYR A 8 -3.76 7.77 6.37
C TYR A 8 -2.83 6.64 5.89
N SER A 9 -2.29 6.72 4.66
CA SER A 9 -1.28 5.76 4.19
C SER A 9 0.03 5.83 4.99
N LEU A 10 0.29 6.94 5.68
CA LEU A 10 1.50 7.14 6.50
C LEU A 10 1.29 6.74 7.97
N GLN A 11 0.07 6.31 8.32
CA GLN A 11 -0.35 6.11 9.71
C GLN A 11 0.36 4.95 10.43
N HIS A 12 1.03 4.07 9.70
CA HIS A 12 1.68 2.87 10.23
C HIS A 12 3.21 2.93 10.20
N SER A 13 3.74 4.14 10.43
CA SER A 13 5.18 4.43 10.40
C SER A 13 5.81 4.03 9.07
N ILE A 14 5.11 4.29 7.96
CA ILE A 14 5.61 4.08 6.61
C ILE A 14 5.88 5.46 6.00
N THR A 15 7.02 5.63 5.34
CA THR A 15 7.39 6.89 4.70
C THR A 15 6.82 6.98 3.28
N PRO A 16 6.63 8.20 2.74
CA PRO A 16 6.27 8.39 1.34
C PRO A 16 7.20 7.67 0.36
N GLU A 17 8.50 7.66 0.64
CA GLU A 17 9.53 7.04 -0.20
C GLU A 17 9.40 5.52 -0.21
N GLU A 18 9.11 4.92 0.94
CA GLU A 18 8.84 3.48 1.05
C GLU A 18 7.61 3.06 0.24
N ILE A 19 6.52 3.84 0.32
CA ILE A 19 5.32 3.60 -0.49
C ILE A 19 5.66 3.65 -1.97
N ARG A 20 6.39 4.68 -2.41
CA ARG A 20 6.76 4.85 -3.82
C ARG A 20 7.58 3.67 -4.34
N MET A 21 8.59 3.22 -3.59
CA MET A 21 9.39 2.05 -3.97
C MET A 21 8.54 0.79 -4.17
N VAL A 22 7.61 0.51 -3.25
CA VAL A 22 6.74 -0.67 -3.33
C VAL A 22 5.75 -0.58 -4.48
N VAL A 23 5.23 0.61 -4.78
CA VAL A 23 4.30 0.84 -5.89
C VAL A 23 5.00 0.74 -7.25
N GLU A 24 6.22 1.28 -7.36
CA GLU A 24 7.00 1.28 -8.60
C GLU A 24 7.63 -0.08 -8.93
N ALA A 25 8.04 -0.84 -7.91
CA ALA A 25 8.70 -2.13 -8.08
C ALA A 25 8.14 -3.21 -7.11
N PRO A 26 6.85 -3.58 -7.24
CA PRO A 26 6.25 -4.58 -6.36
C PRO A 26 6.87 -5.96 -6.60
N SER A 27 7.12 -6.69 -5.51
CA SER A 27 7.44 -8.12 -5.58
C SER A 27 6.20 -8.96 -5.86
N VAL A 28 5.04 -8.50 -5.38
CA VAL A 28 3.71 -9.08 -5.65
C VAL A 28 2.75 -7.95 -5.97
N ARG A 29 1.93 -8.13 -7.02
CA ARG A 29 0.85 -7.20 -7.35
C ARG A 29 -0.39 -7.95 -7.80
N TYR A 30 -1.54 -7.64 -7.22
CA TYR A 30 -2.82 -8.19 -7.64
C TYR A 30 -3.98 -7.24 -7.34
N ARG A 31 -5.07 -7.41 -8.09
CA ARG A 31 -6.33 -6.69 -7.86
C ARG A 31 -7.08 -7.25 -6.68
N VAL A 32 -7.79 -6.38 -5.96
CA VAL A 32 -8.63 -6.74 -4.82
C VAL A 32 -10.03 -6.18 -5.07
N ASP A 33 -11.06 -6.98 -4.83
CA ASP A 33 -12.42 -6.49 -4.96
C ASP A 33 -12.82 -5.69 -3.71
N SER A 34 -13.45 -4.53 -3.92
CA SER A 34 -14.09 -3.81 -2.82
C SER A 34 -15.48 -4.40 -2.55
N PRO A 35 -15.79 -4.81 -1.31
CA PRO A 35 -17.11 -5.34 -0.98
C PRO A 35 -18.22 -4.29 -1.02
N THR A 36 -17.87 -3.00 -1.01
CA THR A 36 -18.82 -1.88 -0.91
C THR A 36 -18.78 -0.92 -2.11
N ARG A 37 -17.75 -1.00 -2.95
CA ARG A 37 -17.58 -0.16 -4.15
C ARG A 37 -17.20 -1.00 -5.36
N LEU A 38 -18.20 -1.52 -6.07
CA LEU A 38 -17.99 -2.42 -7.21
C LEU A 38 -17.26 -1.76 -8.40
N ASP A 39 -17.20 -0.43 -8.42
CA ASP A 39 -16.53 0.39 -9.42
C ASP A 39 -15.06 0.71 -9.07
N ALA A 40 -14.60 0.37 -7.86
CA ALA A 40 -13.24 0.68 -7.42
C ALA A 40 -12.23 -0.31 -8.04
N ASP A 41 -11.23 0.19 -8.76
CA ASP A 41 -10.09 -0.62 -9.24
C ASP A 41 -9.01 -0.62 -8.16
N LEU A 42 -9.17 -1.48 -7.15
CA LEU A 42 -8.21 -1.58 -6.05
C LEU A 42 -7.07 -2.52 -6.41
N VAL A 43 -5.86 -2.07 -6.15
CA VAL A 43 -4.65 -2.84 -6.33
C VAL A 43 -3.87 -2.93 -5.03
N ARG A 44 -3.38 -4.13 -4.74
CA ARG A 44 -2.44 -4.39 -3.65
C ARG A 44 -1.06 -4.65 -4.23
N SER A 45 -0.09 -3.91 -3.72
CA SER A 45 1.33 -4.11 -3.97
C SER A 45 2.01 -4.55 -2.68
N ILE A 46 2.86 -5.58 -2.77
CA ILE A 46 3.71 -6.01 -1.67
C ILE A 46 5.15 -5.96 -2.17
N GLY A 47 6.03 -5.35 -1.37
CA GLY A 47 7.43 -5.21 -1.72
C GLY A 47 8.29 -4.86 -0.53
N ARG A 48 9.58 -4.71 -0.81
CA ARG A 48 10.56 -4.23 0.16
C ARG A 48 11.00 -2.84 -0.23
N ALA A 49 11.10 -1.97 0.77
CA ALA A 49 11.91 -0.77 0.67
C ALA A 49 13.36 -1.16 1.00
N GLU A 50 14.29 -1.08 0.06
CA GLU A 50 15.73 -1.37 0.27
C GLU A 50 16.02 -2.64 1.12
N ASN A 51 16.88 -2.53 2.14
CA ASN A 51 17.23 -3.56 3.12
C ASN A 51 16.24 -3.59 4.30
N GLU A 52 15.03 -3.09 4.14
CA GLU A 52 14.06 -2.85 5.21
C GLU A 52 12.85 -3.81 5.12
N PRO A 53 11.90 -3.77 6.08
CA PRO A 53 10.81 -4.76 6.18
C PRO A 53 9.86 -4.80 4.98
N TRP A 54 9.11 -5.90 4.89
CA TRP A 54 8.04 -6.05 3.91
C TRP A 54 6.91 -5.06 4.17
N ILE A 55 6.40 -4.45 3.12
CA ILE A 55 5.36 -3.44 3.19
C ILE A 55 4.23 -3.86 2.25
N GLU A 56 3.02 -3.83 2.77
CA GLU A 56 1.80 -3.87 1.98
C GLU A 56 1.38 -2.44 1.66
N VAL A 57 1.03 -2.17 0.41
CA VAL A 57 0.45 -0.91 -0.05
C VAL A 57 -0.84 -1.22 -0.80
N VAL A 58 -1.92 -0.52 -0.48
CA VAL A 58 -3.18 -0.59 -1.21
C VAL A 58 -3.52 0.78 -1.80
N ALA A 59 -3.85 0.77 -3.08
CA ALA A 59 -4.24 1.95 -3.84
C ALA A 59 -5.49 1.70 -4.67
N GLU A 60 -6.20 2.76 -5.01
CA GLU A 60 -7.19 2.78 -6.09
C GLU A 60 -6.51 3.32 -7.35
N GLU A 61 -6.64 2.60 -8.47
CA GLU A 61 -6.11 3.00 -9.77
C GLU A 61 -7.11 3.88 -10.53
N PHE A 62 -6.60 4.95 -11.12
CA PHE A 62 -7.33 5.83 -12.03
C PHE A 62 -6.58 5.99 -13.35
N GLU A 63 -7.28 6.51 -14.36
CA GLU A 63 -6.69 6.83 -15.67
C GLU A 63 -5.94 5.63 -16.31
N GLY A 64 -6.47 4.42 -16.14
CA GLY A 64 -5.84 3.19 -16.66
C GLY A 64 -4.54 2.82 -15.96
N GLY A 65 -4.42 3.12 -14.66
CA GLY A 65 -3.27 2.79 -13.82
C GLY A 65 -2.15 3.83 -13.85
N THR A 66 -2.33 4.95 -14.55
CA THR A 66 -1.33 6.03 -14.59
C THR A 66 -1.34 6.87 -13.32
N VAL A 67 -2.46 6.89 -12.58
CA VAL A 67 -2.63 7.55 -11.29
C VAL A 67 -2.99 6.50 -10.22
N GLN A 68 -2.25 6.48 -9.11
CA GLN A 68 -2.54 5.61 -7.97
C GLN A 68 -2.77 6.45 -6.72
N HIS A 69 -3.99 6.35 -6.16
CA HIS A 69 -4.34 6.98 -4.89
C HIS A 69 -4.11 5.97 -3.77
N VAL A 70 -3.00 6.12 -3.06
CA VAL A 70 -2.63 5.24 -1.94
C VAL A 70 -3.38 5.69 -0.69
N PHE A 71 -4.17 4.79 -0.12
CA PHE A 71 -4.93 5.06 1.10
C PHE A 71 -4.54 4.16 2.28
N HIS A 72 -3.76 3.12 2.04
CA HIS A 72 -3.29 2.23 3.09
C HIS A 72 -1.87 1.75 2.80
N ALA A 73 -1.00 1.79 3.81
CA ALA A 73 0.27 1.09 3.79
C ALA A 73 0.62 0.58 5.20
N MET A 74 1.17 -0.61 5.31
CA MET A 74 1.56 -1.18 6.60
C MET A 74 2.76 -2.12 6.51
N LEU A 75 3.49 -2.21 7.62
CA LEU A 75 4.53 -3.23 7.79
C LEU A 75 3.91 -4.62 7.86
N MET A 76 4.41 -5.54 7.03
CA MET A 76 4.05 -6.94 7.06
C MET A 76 5.02 -7.74 7.93
N ARG A 77 4.52 -8.77 8.60
CA ARG A 77 5.39 -9.77 9.21
C ARG A 77 6.04 -10.61 8.10
N PRO A 78 7.32 -10.99 8.21
CA PRO A 78 8.01 -11.79 7.17
C PRO A 78 7.26 -13.06 6.76
N ALA A 79 6.64 -13.76 7.71
CA ALA A 79 5.84 -14.96 7.42
C ALA A 79 4.67 -14.68 6.47
N VAL A 80 3.92 -13.58 6.70
CA VAL A 80 2.77 -13.20 5.88
C VAL A 80 3.20 -12.74 4.48
N ALA A 81 4.32 -12.02 4.39
CA ALA A 81 4.89 -11.63 3.12
C ALA A 81 5.35 -12.85 2.29
N SER A 82 5.96 -13.84 2.94
CA SER A 82 6.34 -15.12 2.31
C SER A 82 5.10 -15.87 1.79
N GLU A 83 4.06 -16.00 2.61
CA GLU A 83 2.80 -16.64 2.21
C GLU A 83 2.16 -15.94 0.99
N ALA A 84 2.08 -14.61 1.01
CA ALA A 84 1.53 -13.84 -0.11
C ALA A 84 2.36 -14.01 -1.40
N TYR A 85 3.69 -14.07 -1.28
CA TYR A 85 4.59 -14.30 -2.41
C TYR A 85 4.40 -15.70 -3.00
N LEU A 86 4.38 -16.75 -2.16
CA LEU A 86 4.14 -18.14 -2.58
C LEU A 86 2.75 -18.30 -3.22
N ALA A 87 1.71 -17.72 -2.61
CA ALA A 87 0.35 -17.75 -3.15
C ALA A 87 0.23 -17.04 -4.52
N SER A 88 1.06 -16.03 -4.76
CA SER A 88 1.10 -15.30 -6.04
C SER A 88 1.89 -16.01 -7.15
N GLY A 89 2.49 -17.17 -6.88
CA GLY A 89 3.21 -17.96 -7.88
C GLY A 89 4.70 -17.63 -8.04
N GLY A 90 5.30 -16.88 -7.10
CA GLY A 90 6.75 -16.61 -7.04
C GLY A 90 7.43 -17.37 -5.88
N ALA A 91 8.66 -17.88 -6.10
CA ALA A 91 9.44 -18.66 -5.12
C ALA A 91 10.27 -17.78 -4.14
N PHE A 92 9.85 -17.71 -2.88
CA PHE A 92 10.50 -16.88 -1.84
C PHE A 92 11.83 -17.51 -1.40
N ASN A 93 12.85 -16.70 -1.15
CA ASN A 93 14.09 -17.16 -0.50
C ASN A 93 14.07 -16.72 0.97
N GLU A 94 13.74 -17.67 1.85
CA GLU A 94 13.50 -17.47 3.29
C GLU A 94 14.71 -16.96 4.09
N HIS A 95 15.90 -16.94 3.48
CA HIS A 95 17.16 -16.71 4.17
C HIS A 95 17.52 -15.22 4.42
N GLN A 96 16.64 -14.27 4.12
CA GLN A 96 16.85 -12.86 4.48
C GLN A 96 16.11 -12.49 5.77
N ASN A 97 16.62 -13.00 6.90
CA ASN A 97 16.23 -12.58 8.26
C ASN A 97 16.76 -11.16 8.55
N ILE A 98 16.15 -10.16 7.92
CA ILE A 98 16.37 -8.77 8.29
C ILE A 98 15.41 -8.45 9.45
N PRO A 99 15.91 -7.93 10.58
CA PRO A 99 15.05 -7.50 11.68
C PRO A 99 14.01 -6.49 11.21
N GLN A 100 12.74 -6.80 11.40
CA GLN A 100 11.64 -5.85 11.16
C GLN A 100 11.68 -4.77 12.24
N ARG A 101 11.59 -3.49 11.86
CA ARG A 101 11.44 -2.40 12.83
C ARG A 101 10.13 -2.56 13.61
N ALA A 102 10.12 -2.12 14.87
CA ALA A 102 8.91 -2.19 15.68
C ALA A 102 7.76 -1.42 15.03
N PHE A 103 6.60 -2.05 14.96
CA PHE A 103 5.37 -1.35 14.59
C PHE A 103 5.03 -0.32 15.68
N VAL A 104 4.96 0.94 15.30
CA VAL A 104 4.34 1.97 16.13
C VAL A 104 2.92 2.14 15.61
N GLY A 105 1.96 2.08 16.53
CA GLY A 105 0.53 2.11 16.24
C GLY A 105 0.06 3.29 15.40
N PRO A 106 -1.25 3.36 15.11
CA PRO A 106 -1.78 4.40 14.25
C PRO A 106 -1.38 5.80 14.73
N GLN A 107 -0.69 6.57 13.89
CA GLN A 107 -0.17 7.90 14.26
C GLN A 107 -1.25 8.99 14.35
N PHE A 108 -2.44 8.73 13.77
CA PHE A 108 -3.59 9.61 13.84
C PHE A 108 -4.70 8.97 14.66
N THR A 109 -5.38 9.78 15.48
CA THR A 109 -6.68 9.46 16.08
C THR A 109 -7.78 10.09 15.24
N HIS A 110 -9.05 9.79 15.55
CA HIS A 110 -10.18 10.44 14.89
C HIS A 110 -10.18 11.98 15.06
N GLU A 111 -9.45 12.51 16.04
CA GLU A 111 -9.34 13.94 16.34
C GLU A 111 -8.12 14.60 15.67
N THR A 112 -7.05 13.84 15.39
CA THR A 112 -5.80 14.36 14.80
C THR A 112 -5.63 13.99 13.33
N ALA A 113 -6.60 13.27 12.76
CA ALA A 113 -6.57 12.91 11.37
C ALA A 113 -6.72 14.14 10.47
N PRO A 114 -5.91 14.24 9.40
CA PRO A 114 -6.05 15.31 8.43
C PRO A 114 -7.39 15.17 7.69
N SER A 115 -8.06 16.30 7.45
CA SER A 115 -9.31 16.37 6.71
C SER A 115 -9.15 15.72 5.34
N GLU A 116 -10.04 14.80 4.97
CA GLU A 116 -10.06 14.22 3.63
C GLU A 116 -10.10 15.33 2.58
N PRO A 117 -9.29 15.25 1.50
CA PRO A 117 -9.45 16.17 0.39
C PRO A 117 -10.88 16.03 -0.14
N ALA A 118 -11.58 17.15 -0.27
CA ALA A 118 -12.92 17.17 -0.83
C ALA A 118 -12.92 16.41 -2.16
N ARG A 119 -13.74 15.35 -2.25
CA ARG A 119 -13.98 14.66 -3.52
C ARG A 119 -14.46 15.73 -4.49
N LYS A 120 -13.68 16.01 -5.54
CA LYS A 120 -14.20 16.77 -6.67
C LYS A 120 -15.28 15.89 -7.28
N GLU A 121 -16.54 16.24 -7.02
CA GLU A 121 -17.65 15.64 -7.75
C GLU A 121 -17.38 15.88 -9.24
N ASN A 122 -17.33 14.80 -10.01
CA ASN A 122 -17.21 14.89 -11.46
C ASN A 122 -18.44 15.64 -11.97
N GLU A 123 -18.26 16.89 -12.35
CA GLU A 123 -19.18 17.62 -13.22
C GLU A 123 -19.15 16.92 -14.59
N HIS A 124 -20.06 15.97 -14.77
CA HIS A 124 -20.48 15.53 -16.09
C HIS A 124 -21.64 16.42 -16.53
N GLU A 125 -21.33 17.39 -17.39
CA GLU A 125 -22.25 17.99 -18.36
C GLU A 125 -21.82 17.60 -19.78
#